data_AF-A0A2V5YJ56-F1
#
_entry.id   AF-A0A2V5YJ56-F1
#
_cell.length_a   1.000
_cell.length_b   1.000
_cell.length_c   1.000
_cell.angle_alpha   90.00
_cell.angle_beta   90.00
_cell.angle_gamma   90.00
#
_symmetry.space_group_name_H-M   'P 1'
#
loop_
_entity.id
_entity.type
_entity.pdbx_description
1 polymer ?
#
loop_
_entity_poly.entity_id
_entity_poly.type
_entity_poly.pdbx_seq_one_letter_code
_entity_poly.pdbx_strand_id
1 'polypeptide(L)'
;MKINKRSITRLALFSLALFGALLAFSNNAKALTIGDGHELGFVNFGIPSGDADRLIYVNHLIGMALATSDKADGQNYFRSNNAFSPLPPAVLAGHVNGTSTTIDLGSGLYTYLFAKYDGPNYGSEVWYVGDLSGVITIPATAGGYGLSGWTLFGPGVPGVPDGGTTAVLLGAALSVLGVARRYIMS
;
A
#
# COMPACT_ATOMS: atom_id res chain seq x y z
N MET A 1 14.38 -47.39 20.78
CA MET A 1 14.89 -46.28 19.95
C MET A 1 15.26 -45.12 20.87
N LYS A 2 16.56 -44.86 21.09
CA LYS A 2 17.04 -43.85 22.06
C LYS A 2 17.23 -42.52 21.32
N ILE A 3 16.24 -41.64 21.38
CA ILE A 3 16.29 -40.35 20.68
C ILE A 3 17.32 -39.46 21.40
N ASN A 4 18.35 -39.03 20.68
CA ASN A 4 19.46 -38.24 21.22
C ASN A 4 18.98 -36.81 21.53
N LYS A 5 18.90 -36.44 22.82
CA LYS A 5 18.41 -35.13 23.29
C LYS A 5 19.13 -33.94 22.63
N ARG A 6 20.41 -34.07 22.21
CA ARG A 6 21.15 -33.03 21.48
C ARG A 6 20.58 -32.68 20.09
N SER A 7 19.93 -33.65 19.43
CA SER A 7 19.33 -33.45 18.09
C SER A 7 18.06 -32.59 18.17
N ILE A 8 17.25 -32.81 19.21
CA ILE A 8 15.98 -32.11 19.42
C ILE A 8 16.21 -30.61 19.70
N THR A 9 17.22 -30.26 20.50
CA THR A 9 17.54 -28.85 20.80
C THR A 9 18.01 -28.09 19.56
N ARG A 10 18.77 -28.74 18.67
CA ARG A 10 19.22 -28.15 17.40
C ARG A 10 18.07 -27.98 16.41
N LEU A 11 17.16 -28.96 16.33
CA LEU A 11 15.95 -28.87 15.51
C LEU A 11 15.00 -27.77 15.98
N ALA A 12 14.85 -27.60 17.30
CA ALA A 12 14.04 -26.55 17.90
C ALA A 12 14.59 -25.15 17.61
N LEU A 13 15.92 -24.96 17.68
CA LEU A 13 16.58 -23.71 17.30
C LEU A 13 16.42 -23.40 15.81
N PHE A 14 16.47 -24.43 14.94
CA PHE A 14 16.22 -24.30 13.51
C PHE A 14 14.78 -23.87 13.21
N SER A 15 13.80 -24.49 13.88
CA SER A 15 12.40 -24.14 13.76
C SER A 15 12.15 -22.69 14.18
N LEU A 16 12.72 -22.27 15.32
CA LEU A 16 12.57 -20.91 15.84
C LEU A 16 13.16 -19.85 14.90
N ALA A 17 14.32 -20.13 14.27
CA ALA A 17 14.92 -19.22 13.29
C ALA A 17 14.10 -19.13 11.99
N LEU A 18 13.55 -20.25 11.51
CA LEU A 18 12.70 -20.28 10.33
C LEU A 18 11.37 -19.55 10.56
N PHE A 19 10.72 -19.80 11.70
CA PHE A 19 9.49 -19.09 12.08
C PHE A 19 9.73 -17.60 12.34
N GLY A 20 10.87 -17.23 12.95
CA GLY A 20 11.25 -15.83 13.12
C GLY A 20 11.46 -15.10 11.79
N ALA A 21 12.08 -15.76 10.80
CA ALA A 21 12.22 -15.20 9.46
C ALA A 21 10.88 -15.06 8.75
N LEU A 22 9.97 -16.04 8.86
CA LEU A 22 8.63 -15.98 8.27
C LEU A 22 7.75 -14.88 8.89
N LEU A 23 7.89 -14.63 10.20
CA LEU A 23 7.15 -13.56 10.89
C LEU A 23 7.72 -12.16 10.62
N ALA A 24 9.01 -12.03 10.26
CA ALA A 24 9.58 -10.74 9.88
C ALA A 24 8.97 -10.15 8.59
N PHE A 25 8.31 -10.99 7.78
CA PHE A 25 7.59 -10.59 6.56
C PHE A 25 6.07 -10.48 6.76
N SER A 26 5.57 -10.53 8.01
CA SER A 26 4.14 -10.26 8.23
C SER A 26 3.86 -8.78 7.96
N ASN A 27 3.33 -8.50 6.76
CA ASN A 27 2.82 -7.19 6.39
C ASN A 27 1.78 -6.76 7.43
N ASN A 28 2.11 -5.74 8.22
CA ASN A 28 1.15 -5.17 9.16
C ASN A 28 0.04 -4.52 8.33
N ALA A 29 -1.16 -5.11 8.36
CA ALA A 29 -2.30 -4.55 7.67
C ALA A 29 -2.65 -3.19 8.28
N LYS A 30 -2.57 -2.11 7.49
CA LYS A 30 -2.97 -0.77 7.94
C LYS A 30 -4.38 -0.44 7.47
N ALA A 31 -5.21 0.06 8.38
CA ALA A 31 -6.51 0.61 8.01
C ALA A 31 -6.38 2.13 7.84
N LEU A 32 -6.77 2.63 6.67
CA LEU A 32 -6.96 4.06 6.43
C LEU A 32 -8.36 4.47 6.87
N THR A 33 -8.47 5.67 7.42
CA THR A 33 -9.76 6.28 7.77
C THR A 33 -9.87 7.69 7.20
N ILE A 34 -11.09 8.18 7.06
CA ILE A 34 -11.36 9.56 6.65
C ILE A 34 -10.88 10.49 7.77
N GLY A 35 -10.17 11.57 7.44
CA GLY A 35 -9.55 12.48 8.39
C GLY A 35 -8.31 11.93 9.11
N ASP A 36 -7.74 10.80 8.68
CA ASP A 36 -6.50 10.29 9.27
C ASP A 36 -5.27 11.07 8.82
N GLY A 37 -4.10 10.72 9.36
CA GLY A 37 -2.84 11.37 9.02
C GLY A 37 -2.34 11.14 7.58
N HIS A 38 -2.98 10.26 6.82
CA HIS A 38 -2.65 9.97 5.42
C HIS A 38 -3.61 10.67 4.45
N GLU A 39 -4.75 11.18 4.92
CA GLU A 39 -5.69 11.89 4.07
C GLU A 39 -5.02 13.12 3.46
N LEU A 40 -4.92 13.14 2.13
CA LEU A 40 -4.47 14.28 1.37
C LEU A 40 -5.61 15.30 1.24
N GLY A 41 -6.82 14.83 0.98
CA GLY A 41 -7.98 15.69 0.89
C GLY A 41 -9.14 15.03 0.17
N PHE A 42 -10.13 15.85 -0.14
CA PHE A 42 -11.43 15.44 -0.63
C PHE A 42 -11.81 16.20 -1.89
N VAL A 43 -12.47 15.50 -2.81
CA VAL A 43 -12.98 16.02 -4.08
C VAL A 43 -14.48 15.80 -4.13
N ASN A 44 -15.26 16.87 -3.90
CA ASN A 44 -16.71 16.82 -3.96
C ASN A 44 -17.19 16.89 -5.42
N PHE A 45 -18.32 16.21 -5.70
CA PHE A 45 -18.90 16.01 -7.03
C PHE A 45 -18.03 15.21 -7.99
N GLY A 46 -17.07 14.45 -7.44
CA GLY A 46 -16.20 13.52 -8.15
C GLY A 46 -16.95 12.53 -9.06
N ILE A 47 -17.34 13.01 -10.24
CA ILE A 47 -17.76 12.23 -11.40
C ILE A 47 -16.56 12.25 -12.37
N PRO A 48 -15.40 11.64 -12.03
CA PRO A 48 -14.36 11.43 -13.03
C PRO A 48 -14.93 10.51 -14.12
N SER A 49 -14.74 10.92 -15.38
CA SER A 49 -15.08 10.11 -16.55
C SER A 49 -13.92 9.21 -17.01
N GLY A 50 -12.81 9.19 -16.26
CA GLY A 50 -11.68 8.30 -16.51
C GLY A 50 -10.47 8.54 -15.60
N ASP A 51 -9.41 7.76 -15.80
CA ASP A 51 -8.18 7.81 -14.99
C ASP A 51 -7.43 9.15 -15.15
N ALA A 52 -7.55 9.80 -16.32
CA ALA A 52 -6.97 11.13 -16.57
C ALA A 52 -7.61 12.21 -15.67
N ASP A 53 -8.93 12.17 -15.49
CA ASP A 53 -9.62 13.11 -14.60
C ASP A 53 -9.19 12.87 -13.14
N ARG A 54 -9.12 11.60 -12.71
CA ARG A 54 -8.62 11.23 -11.37
C ARG A 54 -7.20 11.73 -11.14
N LEU A 55 -6.33 11.64 -12.15
CA LEU A 55 -4.97 12.16 -12.10
C LEU A 55 -4.96 13.69 -11.88
N ILE A 56 -5.77 14.43 -12.65
CA ILE A 56 -5.89 15.89 -12.52
C ILE A 56 -6.31 16.24 -11.09
N TYR A 57 -7.29 15.52 -10.54
CA TYR A 57 -7.82 15.79 -9.20
C TYR A 57 -6.76 15.59 -8.11
N VAL A 58 -5.98 14.50 -8.18
CA VAL A 58 -4.89 14.25 -7.23
C VAL A 58 -3.82 15.34 -7.35
N ASN A 59 -3.39 15.67 -8.57
CA ASN A 59 -2.36 16.69 -8.79
C ASN A 59 -2.82 18.10 -8.39
N HIS A 60 -4.11 18.40 -8.53
CA HIS A 60 -4.68 19.65 -8.00
C HIS A 60 -4.56 19.70 -6.47
N LEU A 61 -4.97 18.66 -5.75
CA LEU A 61 -4.82 18.57 -4.29
C LEU A 61 -3.36 18.68 -3.84
N ILE A 62 -2.40 18.12 -4.58
CA ILE A 62 -0.97 18.24 -4.27
C ILE A 62 -0.52 19.71 -4.28
N GLY A 63 -1.05 20.52 -5.20
CA GLY A 63 -0.69 21.93 -5.35
C GLY A 63 -1.40 22.89 -4.38
N MET A 64 -2.41 22.42 -3.65
CA MET A 64 -3.20 23.26 -2.73
C MET A 64 -2.46 23.52 -1.42
N ALA A 65 -2.71 24.70 -0.84
CA ALA A 65 -2.30 25.02 0.52
C ALA A 65 -3.10 24.19 1.55
N LEU A 66 -2.47 23.88 2.69
CA LEU A 66 -3.11 23.09 3.75
C LEU A 66 -4.37 23.76 4.29
N ALA A 67 -5.38 22.95 4.64
CA ALA A 67 -6.66 23.40 5.21
C ALA A 67 -7.41 24.44 4.35
N THR A 68 -7.26 24.38 3.03
CA THR A 68 -7.97 25.28 2.10
C THR A 68 -8.98 24.54 1.24
N SER A 69 -9.96 25.29 0.75
CA SER A 69 -10.89 24.84 -0.30
C SER A 69 -10.65 25.62 -1.57
N ASP A 70 -10.78 24.95 -2.71
CA ASP A 70 -10.70 25.57 -4.03
C ASP A 70 -11.73 24.97 -4.98
N LYS A 71 -12.00 25.66 -6.10
CA LYS A 71 -12.88 25.23 -7.18
C LYS A 71 -12.10 25.22 -8.49
N ALA A 72 -11.88 24.04 -9.04
CA ALA A 72 -11.21 23.86 -10.33
C ALA A 72 -11.81 22.68 -11.09
N ASP A 73 -11.70 22.68 -12.42
CA ASP A 73 -12.12 21.56 -13.28
C ASP A 73 -13.59 21.13 -13.07
N GLY A 74 -14.44 22.07 -12.64
CA GLY A 74 -15.85 21.80 -12.32
C GLY A 74 -16.10 21.14 -10.96
N GLN A 75 -15.05 20.88 -10.18
CA GLN A 75 -15.08 20.21 -8.87
C GLN A 75 -14.82 21.17 -7.72
N ASN A 76 -15.20 20.74 -6.51
CA ASN A 76 -14.84 21.45 -5.28
C ASN A 76 -13.83 20.59 -4.50
N TYR A 77 -12.67 21.17 -4.21
CA TYR A 77 -11.60 20.50 -3.49
C TYR A 77 -11.52 20.99 -2.06
N PHE A 78 -11.10 20.11 -1.17
CA PHE A 78 -10.68 20.44 0.17
C PHE A 78 -9.35 19.75 0.45
N ARG A 79 -8.33 20.55 0.78
CA ARG A 79 -7.01 20.05 1.19
C ARG A 79 -6.99 19.86 2.70
N SER A 80 -6.66 18.67 3.16
CA SER A 80 -6.55 18.38 4.59
C SER A 80 -5.48 19.25 5.27
N ASN A 81 -5.47 19.27 6.59
CA ASN A 81 -4.43 19.95 7.38
C ASN A 81 -3.15 19.10 7.54
N ASN A 82 -3.09 17.94 6.87
CA ASN A 82 -1.94 17.04 6.98
C ASN A 82 -0.76 17.60 6.18
N ALA A 83 0.32 17.88 6.91
CA ALA A 83 1.60 18.28 6.36
C ALA A 83 2.41 17.04 5.99
N PHE A 84 2.66 16.88 4.69
CA PHE A 84 3.52 15.82 4.16
C PHE A 84 4.89 16.41 3.77
N SER A 85 5.90 15.55 3.69
CA SER A 85 7.13 15.84 2.96
C SER A 85 6.80 16.22 1.51
N PRO A 86 7.74 16.86 0.76
CA PRO A 86 7.49 17.29 -0.60
C PRO A 86 6.81 16.20 -1.44
N LEU A 87 5.58 16.50 -1.87
CA LEU A 87 4.69 15.59 -2.58
C LEU A 87 5.10 15.53 -4.06
N PRO A 88 5.59 14.39 -4.58
CA PRO A 88 5.90 14.27 -6.00
C PRO A 88 4.61 14.29 -6.84
N PRO A 89 4.64 14.74 -8.11
CA PRO A 89 3.47 14.67 -8.95
C PRO A 89 3.03 13.22 -9.17
N ALA A 90 1.71 12.98 -9.12
CA ALA A 90 1.14 11.72 -9.56
C ALA A 90 1.28 11.59 -11.09
N VAL A 91 1.40 10.36 -11.59
CA VAL A 91 1.39 10.07 -13.03
C VAL A 91 0.55 8.84 -13.38
N LEU A 92 0.08 8.77 -14.62
CA LEU A 92 -0.74 7.64 -15.12
C LEU A 92 0.07 6.36 -15.38
N ALA A 93 1.38 6.45 -15.56
CA ALA A 93 2.19 5.27 -15.85
C ALA A 93 2.23 4.34 -14.63
N GLY A 94 1.79 3.09 -14.82
CA GLY A 94 1.75 2.09 -13.74
C GLY A 94 0.60 2.27 -12.74
N HIS A 95 -0.42 3.07 -13.07
CA HIS A 95 -1.61 3.16 -12.22
C HIS A 95 -2.36 1.82 -12.17
N VAL A 96 -3.04 1.57 -11.04
CA VAL A 96 -3.84 0.35 -10.84
C VAL A 96 -5.22 0.73 -10.36
N ASN A 97 -6.23 0.10 -10.93
CA ASN A 97 -7.62 0.28 -10.55
C ASN A 97 -8.15 -0.95 -9.80
N GLY A 98 -9.07 -0.73 -8.87
CA GLY A 98 -9.77 -1.80 -8.18
C GLY A 98 -11.06 -1.34 -7.52
N THR A 99 -11.76 -2.27 -6.89
CA THR A 99 -13.07 -2.04 -6.26
C THR A 99 -13.19 -2.63 -4.86
N SER A 100 -12.18 -3.38 -4.42
CA SER A 100 -12.12 -3.96 -3.07
C SER A 100 -11.78 -2.91 -2.03
N THR A 101 -12.15 -3.15 -0.78
CA THR A 101 -11.68 -2.34 0.36
C THR A 101 -10.28 -2.73 0.81
N THR A 102 -9.81 -3.92 0.45
CA THR A 102 -8.45 -4.40 0.75
C THR A 102 -7.57 -4.24 -0.48
N ILE A 103 -6.42 -3.58 -0.32
CA ILE A 103 -5.52 -3.15 -1.38
C ILE A 103 -4.09 -3.55 -1.02
N ASP A 104 -3.37 -4.17 -1.93
CA ASP A 104 -1.94 -4.48 -1.74
C ASP A 104 -1.09 -3.41 -2.42
N LEU A 105 -0.32 -2.66 -1.62
CA LEU A 105 0.61 -1.64 -2.09
C LEU A 105 1.98 -2.22 -2.50
N GLY A 106 2.17 -3.54 -2.33
CA GLY A 106 3.44 -4.21 -2.57
C GLY A 106 4.54 -3.66 -1.65
N SER A 107 5.73 -3.45 -2.18
CA SER A 107 6.89 -2.94 -1.44
C SER A 107 6.90 -1.40 -1.28
N GLY A 108 5.77 -0.71 -1.51
CA GLY A 108 5.68 0.76 -1.46
C GLY A 108 5.84 1.41 -2.83
N LEU A 109 5.19 0.84 -3.85
CA LEU A 109 5.31 1.26 -5.25
C LEU A 109 4.44 2.48 -5.60
N TYR A 110 3.47 2.80 -4.74
CA TYR A 110 2.44 3.80 -4.99
C TYR A 110 2.55 4.95 -4.00
N THR A 111 2.23 6.15 -4.46
CA THR A 111 2.32 7.38 -3.66
C THR A 111 0.94 7.89 -3.26
N TYR A 112 -0.05 7.70 -4.12
CA TYR A 112 -1.40 8.21 -3.88
C TYR A 112 -2.45 7.14 -4.11
N LEU A 113 -3.48 7.16 -3.28
CA LEU A 113 -4.68 6.39 -3.42
C LEU A 113 -5.85 7.34 -3.58
N PHE A 114 -6.58 7.22 -4.68
CA PHE A 114 -7.85 7.91 -4.93
C PHE A 114 -8.98 6.90 -4.77
N ALA A 115 -9.97 7.14 -3.90
CA ALA A 115 -11.14 6.28 -3.78
C ALA A 115 -12.44 7.07 -3.98
N LYS A 116 -13.32 6.50 -4.79
CA LYS A 116 -14.63 7.05 -5.10
C LYS A 116 -15.73 6.33 -4.33
N TYR A 117 -16.65 7.12 -3.78
CA TYR A 117 -17.85 6.63 -3.10
C TYR A 117 -19.09 7.10 -3.86
N ASP A 118 -19.88 6.16 -4.41
CA ASP A 118 -21.06 6.48 -5.23
C ASP A 118 -22.22 6.96 -4.36
N GLY A 119 -22.27 8.28 -4.22
CA GLY A 119 -23.38 8.99 -3.60
C GLY A 119 -23.73 10.25 -4.34
N PRO A 120 -25.02 10.62 -4.46
CA PRO A 120 -25.41 11.96 -4.83
C PRO A 120 -24.73 12.95 -3.86
N ASN A 121 -23.71 13.65 -4.37
CA ASN A 121 -22.97 14.72 -3.71
C ASN A 121 -21.93 14.30 -2.65
N TYR A 122 -21.41 13.06 -2.66
CA TYR A 122 -20.21 12.75 -1.86
C TYR A 122 -18.96 13.08 -2.67
N GLY A 123 -18.46 12.15 -3.47
CA GLY A 123 -17.29 12.38 -4.32
C GLY A 123 -16.18 11.38 -4.04
N SER A 124 -14.97 11.86 -3.79
CA SER A 124 -13.78 11.02 -3.69
C SER A 124 -12.82 11.49 -2.62
N GLU A 125 -12.29 10.52 -1.88
CA GLU A 125 -11.24 10.71 -0.89
C GLU A 125 -9.88 10.39 -1.51
N VAL A 126 -8.86 11.14 -1.12
CA VAL A 126 -7.49 10.94 -1.59
C VAL A 126 -6.56 10.81 -0.39
N TRP A 127 -5.75 9.76 -0.39
CA TRP A 127 -4.71 9.53 0.63
C TRP A 127 -3.32 9.52 0.02
N TYR A 128 -2.35 9.99 0.78
CA TYR A 128 -0.93 9.74 0.58
C TYR A 128 -0.56 8.38 1.18
N VAL A 129 -0.04 7.48 0.36
CA VAL A 129 0.35 6.11 0.75
C VAL A 129 1.82 5.83 0.44
N GLY A 130 2.60 6.86 0.08
CA GLY A 130 4.01 6.72 -0.30
C GLY A 130 4.95 6.30 0.82
N ASP A 131 4.50 6.36 2.07
CA ASP A 131 5.18 5.84 3.26
C ASP A 131 4.61 4.50 3.74
N LEU A 132 3.68 3.91 2.99
CA LEU A 132 3.03 2.65 3.29
C LEU A 132 3.47 1.54 2.33
N SER A 133 3.42 0.31 2.82
CA SER A 133 3.72 -0.90 2.05
C SER A 133 2.84 -2.04 2.55
N GLY A 134 2.71 -3.09 1.74
CA GLY A 134 1.91 -4.26 2.01
C GLY A 134 0.41 -3.97 1.90
N VAL A 135 -0.38 -4.77 2.61
CA VAL A 135 -1.83 -4.72 2.51
C VAL A 135 -2.40 -3.59 3.37
N ILE A 136 -3.24 -2.76 2.79
CA ILE A 136 -4.04 -1.76 3.48
C ILE A 136 -5.53 -2.05 3.32
N THR A 137 -6.34 -1.49 4.20
CA THR A 137 -7.80 -1.49 4.10
C THR A 137 -8.32 -0.07 4.11
N ILE A 138 -9.24 0.25 3.20
CA ILE A 138 -9.89 1.55 3.10
C ILE A 138 -11.34 1.46 3.58
N PRO A 139 -11.98 2.58 3.96
CA PRO A 139 -13.37 2.58 4.41
C PRO A 139 -14.29 2.02 3.32
N ALA A 140 -15.18 1.10 3.70
CA ALA A 140 -16.21 0.57 2.80
C ALA A 140 -17.29 1.62 2.47
N THR A 141 -17.49 2.57 3.37
CA THR A 141 -18.45 3.65 3.23
C THR A 141 -17.86 4.98 3.65
N ALA A 142 -18.32 6.04 2.99
CA ALA A 142 -17.94 7.42 3.28
C ALA A 142 -19.19 8.31 3.07
N GLY A 143 -19.52 9.15 4.05
CA GLY A 143 -20.74 9.97 4.04
C GLY A 143 -22.05 9.20 3.84
N GLY A 144 -22.09 7.91 4.18
CA GLY A 144 -23.26 7.03 3.98
C GLY A 144 -23.29 6.31 2.63
N TYR A 145 -22.28 6.50 1.78
CA TYR A 145 -22.23 5.91 0.43
C TYR A 145 -21.14 4.85 0.31
N GLY A 146 -21.42 3.83 -0.51
CA GLY A 146 -20.51 2.71 -0.72
C GLY A 146 -19.33 3.05 -1.62
N LEU A 147 -18.21 2.40 -1.37
CA LEU A 147 -17.05 2.41 -2.25
C LEU A 147 -17.42 1.84 -3.63
N SER A 148 -17.04 2.55 -4.67
CA SER A 148 -17.33 2.19 -6.07
C SER A 148 -16.09 1.74 -6.81
N GLY A 149 -14.96 2.31 -6.43
CA GLY A 149 -13.68 2.01 -7.02
C GLY A 149 -12.60 2.91 -6.49
N TRP A 150 -11.37 2.50 -6.71
CA TRP A 150 -10.19 3.24 -6.36
C TRP A 150 -9.13 3.13 -7.46
N THR A 151 -8.20 4.09 -7.44
CA THR A 151 -7.04 4.15 -8.32
C THR A 151 -5.80 4.44 -7.49
N LEU A 152 -4.76 3.63 -7.69
CA LEU A 152 -3.43 3.87 -7.15
C LEU A 152 -2.58 4.58 -8.19
N PHE A 153 -1.87 5.63 -7.76
CA PHE A 153 -0.89 6.35 -8.58
C PHE A 153 0.50 6.24 -7.95
N GLY A 154 1.50 5.97 -8.78
CA GLY A 154 2.91 5.97 -8.39
C GLY A 154 3.71 7.06 -9.12
N PRO A 155 5.03 7.13 -8.91
CA PRO A 155 5.92 8.12 -9.52
C PRO A 155 6.29 7.80 -10.99
N GLY A 156 5.65 6.81 -11.62
CA GLY A 156 5.82 6.51 -13.05
C GLY A 156 6.83 5.43 -13.39
N VAL A 157 7.36 4.74 -12.39
CA VAL A 157 8.17 3.53 -12.61
C VAL A 157 7.24 2.33 -12.51
N PRO A 158 7.11 1.49 -13.55
CA PRO A 158 6.40 0.23 -13.42
C PRO A 158 7.06 -0.57 -12.29
N GLY A 159 6.33 -0.77 -11.19
CA GLY A 159 6.82 -1.56 -10.08
C GLY A 159 7.02 -3.00 -10.51
N VAL A 160 8.26 -3.36 -10.83
CA VAL A 160 8.65 -4.76 -10.99
C VAL A 160 8.67 -5.36 -9.59
N PRO A 161 8.05 -6.54 -9.38
CA PRO A 161 8.17 -7.27 -8.12
C PRO A 161 9.65 -7.34 -7.72
N ASP A 162 9.94 -6.89 -6.51
CA ASP A 162 11.28 -6.67 -6.00
C ASP A 162 12.03 -8.01 -5.96
N GLY A 163 12.80 -8.30 -7.02
CA GLY A 163 13.63 -9.50 -7.14
C GLY A 163 14.64 -9.69 -6.01
N GLY A 164 14.83 -8.67 -5.16
CA GLY A 164 15.57 -8.76 -3.91
C GLY A 164 14.96 -9.74 -2.91
N THR A 165 13.62 -9.77 -2.75
CA THR A 165 12.97 -10.74 -1.84
C THR A 165 13.12 -12.16 -2.36
N THR A 166 13.01 -12.36 -3.67
CA THR A 166 13.23 -13.66 -4.33
C THR A 166 14.69 -14.11 -4.19
N ALA A 167 15.64 -13.20 -4.38
CA ALA A 167 17.07 -13.48 -4.23
C ALA A 167 17.47 -13.79 -2.77
N VAL A 168 16.89 -13.09 -1.80
CA VAL A 168 17.09 -13.38 -0.36
C VAL A 168 16.50 -14.73 0.01
N LEU A 169 15.29 -15.06 -0.46
CA LEU A 169 14.67 -16.37 -0.22
C LEU A 169 15.46 -17.50 -0.87
N LEU A 170 15.93 -17.31 -2.11
CA LEU A 170 16.77 -18.30 -2.80
C LEU A 170 18.13 -18.46 -2.11
N GLY A 171 18.75 -17.34 -1.72
CA GLY A 171 20.02 -17.35 -0.98
C GLY A 171 19.89 -18.01 0.39
N ALA A 172 18.82 -17.72 1.13
CA ALA A 172 18.52 -18.37 2.40
C ALA A 172 18.25 -19.87 2.22
N ALA A 173 17.44 -20.25 1.22
CA ALA A 173 17.15 -21.65 0.91
C ALA A 173 18.42 -22.44 0.55
N LEU A 174 19.30 -21.88 -0.28
CA LEU A 174 20.57 -22.50 -0.65
C LEU A 174 21.55 -22.56 0.53
N SER A 175 21.58 -21.54 1.39
CA SER A 175 22.39 -21.54 2.61
C SER A 175 21.93 -22.63 3.59
N VAL A 176 20.62 -22.78 3.77
CA VAL A 176 20.02 -23.86 4.58
C VAL A 176 20.33 -25.22 3.97
N LEU A 177 20.24 -25.38 2.66
CA LEU A 177 20.56 -26.63 1.96
C LEU A 177 22.05 -27.00 2.13
N GLY A 178 22.95 -26.02 2.06
CA GLY A 178 24.38 -26.22 2.31
C GLY A 178 24.69 -26.70 3.73
N VAL A 179 24.03 -26.12 4.74
CA VAL A 179 24.17 -26.55 6.14
C VAL A 179 23.56 -27.94 6.37
N ALA A 180 22.38 -28.20 5.80
CA ALA A 180 21.73 -29.51 5.90
C ALA A 180 22.60 -30.62 5.29
N ARG A 181 23.24 -30.36 4.14
CA ARG A 181 24.17 -31.32 3.52
C ARG A 181 25.34 -31.65 4.43
N ARG A 182 25.89 -30.66 5.14
CA ARG A 182 26.98 -30.87 6.12
C ARG A 182 26.56 -31.71 7.33
N TYR A 183 25.28 -31.67 7.72
CA TYR A 183 24.76 -32.43 8.86
C TYR A 183 24.15 -33.79 8.51
N ILE A 184 23.75 -34.02 7.26
CA ILE A 184 23.17 -35.28 6.78
C ILE A 184 24.24 -36.22 6.21
N MET A 185 25.35 -35.69 5.68
CA MET A 185 26.46 -36.49 5.11
C MET A 185 27.63 -36.72 6.10
N SER A 186 27.44 -36.46 7.40
CA SER A 186 28.34 -36.85 8.51
C SER A 186 27.61 -37.77 9.46
#